data_AF-A0A7K7LZS0-F1
#
_entry.id   AF-A0A7K7LZS0-F1
#
_cell.length_a   1.000
_cell.length_b   1.000
_cell.length_c   1.000
_cell.angle_alpha   90.00
_cell.angle_beta   90.00
_cell.angle_gamma   90.00
#
_symmetry.space_group_name_H-M   'P 1'
#
loop_
_entity.id
_entity.type
_entity.pdbx_description
1 polymer ?
#
loop_
_entity_poly.entity_id
_entity_poly.type
_entity_poly.pdbx_seq_one_letter_code
_entity_poly.pdbx_strand_id
1 'polypeptide(L)'
;KMREYTEKKETCGTICLKYLLFIFNFFFWLAGGAVMAVGIWTLAEKSDYISLLSSSTYSATAYILVVAGVVVMVTGILGCCATFKERRNLLRVYFILLLCIFLLEIIAGILAYIYYQQLSLELKQNLKNTMTQKYRREGEESVTSAVDKLQQEVGLVLSNTRHDAVHIICLAFPEISGEEIAHRHHFLNCCFQDGCITKLENFIQEHLKIIGAVGISIACVQIFGMIFTCCLYKSLKSEPY
;
A
#
# COMPACT_ATOMS: atom_id res chain seq x y z
N LYS A 1 19.91 15.34 -57.70
CA LYS A 1 19.59 14.60 -56.45
C LYS A 1 18.70 15.50 -55.60
N MET A 2 17.40 15.48 -55.91
CA MET A 2 16.38 16.30 -55.25
C MET A 2 16.15 15.68 -53.86
N ARG A 3 16.25 16.47 -52.80
CA ARG A 3 15.97 16.01 -51.44
C ARG A 3 14.47 15.80 -51.35
N GLU A 4 14.03 14.55 -51.47
CA GLU A 4 12.75 14.14 -50.93
C GLU A 4 12.80 14.41 -49.42
N TYR A 5 12.11 15.47 -48.99
CA TYR A 5 11.58 15.52 -47.65
C TYR A 5 10.59 14.37 -47.57
N THR A 6 11.02 13.22 -47.06
CA THR A 6 10.13 12.12 -46.70
C THR A 6 9.21 12.65 -45.62
N GLU A 7 8.02 13.10 -46.02
CA GLU A 7 6.95 13.49 -45.14
C GLU A 7 6.63 12.27 -44.26
N LYS A 8 7.06 12.30 -42.99
CA LYS A 8 6.69 11.30 -41.98
C LYS A 8 5.16 11.27 -41.93
N LYS A 9 4.52 10.35 -42.65
CA LYS A 9 3.11 10.00 -42.43
C LYS A 9 3.03 9.20 -41.13
N GLU A 10 3.22 9.89 -40.01
CA GLU A 10 2.80 9.35 -38.73
C GLU A 10 1.29 9.19 -38.78
N THR A 11 0.81 7.95 -38.66
CA THR A 11 -0.63 7.70 -38.51
C THR A 11 -1.14 8.50 -37.32
N CYS A 12 -2.35 9.06 -37.43
CA CYS A 12 -3.03 9.78 -36.34
C CYS A 12 -2.96 9.01 -35.00
N GLY A 13 -3.04 7.67 -35.06
CA GLY A 13 -2.87 6.80 -33.89
C GLY A 13 -1.49 6.87 -33.23
N THR A 14 -0.38 6.94 -33.98
CA THR A 14 0.97 7.02 -33.40
C THR A 14 1.20 8.38 -32.73
N ILE A 15 0.68 9.45 -33.33
CA ILE A 15 0.70 10.80 -32.75
C ILE A 15 -0.10 10.81 -31.44
N CYS A 16 -1.33 10.28 -31.44
CA CYS A 16 -2.17 10.16 -30.25
C CYS A 16 -1.47 9.35 -29.14
N LEU A 17 -0.87 8.20 -29.48
CA LEU A 17 -0.14 7.36 -28.54
C LEU A 17 1.06 8.08 -27.90
N LYS A 18 1.80 8.90 -28.66
CA LYS A 18 2.91 9.70 -28.12
C LYS A 18 2.43 10.71 -27.08
N TYR A 19 1.38 11.47 -27.40
CA TYR A 19 0.83 12.46 -26.47
C TYR A 19 0.23 11.80 -25.23
N LEU A 20 -0.51 10.69 -25.39
CA LEU A 20 -1.07 9.94 -24.27
C LEU A 20 0.03 9.42 -23.35
N LEU A 21 1.07 8.77 -23.89
CA LEU A 21 2.21 8.29 -23.11
C LEU A 21 2.94 9.44 -22.41
N PHE A 22 3.13 10.57 -23.07
CA PHE A 22 3.79 11.72 -22.45
C PHE A 22 2.99 12.29 -21.27
N ILE A 23 1.71 12.56 -21.47
CA ILE A 23 0.81 13.08 -20.43
C ILE A 23 0.77 12.12 -19.25
N PHE A 24 0.66 10.82 -19.53
CA PHE A 24 0.68 9.79 -18.51
C PHE A 24 1.98 9.82 -17.69
N ASN A 25 3.14 9.76 -18.34
CA ASN A 25 4.44 9.80 -17.66
C ASN A 25 4.67 11.10 -16.87
N PHE A 26 4.13 12.22 -17.36
CA PHE A 26 4.18 13.50 -16.64
C PHE A 26 3.37 13.46 -15.34
N PHE A 27 2.16 12.88 -15.35
CA PHE A 27 1.38 12.68 -14.13
C PHE A 27 2.06 11.71 -13.16
N PHE A 28 2.67 10.64 -13.66
CA PHE A 28 3.47 9.73 -12.82
C PHE A 28 4.66 10.43 -12.18
N TRP A 29 5.35 11.30 -12.92
CA TRP A 29 6.44 12.10 -12.38
C TRP A 29 5.97 13.02 -11.24
N LEU A 30 4.84 13.72 -11.42
CA LEU A 30 4.23 14.55 -10.37
C LEU A 30 3.80 13.73 -9.16
N ALA A 31 3.16 12.58 -9.37
CA ALA A 31 2.74 11.68 -8.30
C ALA A 31 3.94 11.13 -7.51
N GLY A 32 5.01 10.73 -8.21
CA GLY A 32 6.26 10.31 -7.59
C GLY A 32 6.91 11.41 -6.73
N GLY A 33 6.89 12.65 -7.24
CA GLY A 33 7.33 13.83 -6.49
C GLY A 33 6.52 14.07 -5.21
N ALA A 34 5.18 13.96 -5.30
CA ALA A 34 4.31 14.10 -4.14
C ALA A 34 4.55 12.99 -3.10
N VAL A 35 4.64 11.73 -3.52
CA VAL A 35 4.93 10.58 -2.65
C VAL A 35 6.28 10.74 -1.96
N MET A 36 7.31 11.15 -2.71
CA MET A 36 8.63 11.44 -2.16
C MET A 36 8.59 12.58 -1.13
N ALA A 37 7.86 13.66 -1.42
CA ALA A 37 7.70 14.79 -0.50
C ALA A 37 7.03 14.37 0.80
N VAL A 38 5.97 13.56 0.73
CA VAL A 38 5.33 12.97 1.93
C VAL A 38 6.32 12.11 2.70
N GLY A 39 7.10 11.25 2.02
CA GLY A 39 8.12 10.43 2.69
C GLY A 39 9.19 11.26 3.40
N ILE A 40 9.67 12.34 2.79
CA ILE A 40 10.64 13.26 3.40
C ILE A 40 10.00 14.01 4.57
N TRP A 41 8.77 14.50 4.42
CA TRP A 41 8.02 15.15 5.49
C TRP A 41 7.88 14.25 6.72
N THR A 42 7.49 12.98 6.51
CA THR A 42 7.39 11.97 7.56
C THR A 42 8.74 11.71 8.25
N LEU A 43 9.84 11.71 7.50
CA LEU A 43 11.19 11.57 8.09
C LEU A 43 11.63 12.83 8.85
N ALA A 44 11.22 14.02 8.40
CA ALA A 44 11.55 15.29 9.03
C ALA A 44 10.77 15.50 10.33
N GLU A 45 9.47 15.19 10.38
CA GLU A 45 8.71 15.25 11.64
C GLU A 45 9.33 14.33 12.69
N LYS A 46 9.89 13.19 12.28
CA LYS A 46 10.59 12.30 13.21
C LYS A 46 11.80 12.96 13.86
N SER A 47 12.55 13.85 13.18
CA SER A 47 13.75 14.48 13.77
C SER A 47 13.45 15.31 15.02
N ASP A 48 12.22 15.82 15.10
CA ASP A 48 11.80 16.70 16.19
C ASP A 48 11.21 15.92 17.39
N TYR A 49 10.81 14.65 17.19
CA TYR A 49 10.25 13.76 18.23
C TYR A 49 11.14 12.55 18.59
N ILE A 50 12.43 12.54 18.20
CA ILE A 50 13.38 11.41 18.36
C ILE A 50 13.48 10.86 19.80
N SER A 51 13.02 11.59 20.82
CA SER A 51 13.08 11.13 22.22
C SER A 51 11.86 10.33 22.71
N LEU A 52 10.75 10.20 21.97
CA LEU A 52 9.51 9.63 22.54
C LEU A 52 8.89 8.41 21.85
N LEU A 53 9.21 8.11 20.58
CA LEU A 53 8.68 6.92 19.89
C LEU A 53 9.78 6.14 19.16
N SER A 54 10.33 5.13 19.82
CA SER A 54 11.27 4.16 19.24
C SER A 54 10.54 2.99 18.57
N SER A 55 9.84 3.23 17.46
CA SER A 55 9.37 2.16 16.58
C SER A 55 10.15 2.18 15.26
N SER A 56 11.07 1.22 15.12
CA SER A 56 11.88 1.02 13.91
C SER A 56 11.04 0.85 12.63
N THR A 57 9.80 0.38 12.79
CA THR A 57 8.82 0.20 11.73
C THR A 57 8.38 1.50 11.06
N TYR A 58 8.13 2.57 11.82
CA TYR A 58 7.70 3.86 11.25
C TYR A 58 8.77 4.47 10.34
N SER A 59 10.03 4.39 10.78
CA SER A 59 11.18 4.84 9.99
C SER A 59 11.36 4.01 8.72
N ALA A 60 11.20 2.69 8.82
CA ALA A 60 11.32 1.79 7.68
C ALA A 60 10.24 2.12 6.62
N THR A 61 8.99 2.33 7.02
CA THR A 61 7.91 2.71 6.09
C THR A 61 8.18 4.04 5.39
N ALA A 62 8.66 5.05 6.12
CA ALA A 62 8.97 6.35 5.53
C ALA A 62 10.13 6.27 4.52
N TYR A 63 11.20 5.52 4.83
CA TYR A 63 12.30 5.26 3.88
C TYR A 63 11.81 4.52 2.62
N ILE A 64 10.96 3.51 2.77
CA ILE A 64 10.35 2.79 1.64
C ILE A 64 9.55 3.76 0.76
N LEU A 65 8.78 4.67 1.37
CA LEU A 65 7.99 5.67 0.65
C LEU A 65 8.86 6.64 -0.17
N VAL A 66 9.97 7.10 0.41
CA VAL A 66 10.95 7.96 -0.29
C VAL A 66 11.57 7.21 -1.47
N VAL A 67 12.06 5.99 -1.26
CA VAL A 67 12.68 5.18 -2.32
C VAL A 67 11.68 4.90 -3.45
N ALA A 68 10.45 4.53 -3.12
CA ALA A 68 9.39 4.32 -4.10
C ALA A 68 9.10 5.60 -4.90
N GLY A 69 9.00 6.76 -4.23
CA GLY A 69 8.80 8.06 -4.88
C GLY A 69 9.93 8.42 -5.85
N VAL A 70 11.19 8.19 -5.46
CA VAL A 70 12.36 8.40 -6.34
C VAL A 70 12.28 7.50 -7.57
N VAL A 71 11.99 6.21 -7.40
CA VAL A 71 11.87 5.27 -8.52
C VAL A 71 10.78 5.71 -9.50
N VAL A 72 9.60 6.09 -9.00
CA VAL A 72 8.48 6.57 -9.83
C VAL A 72 8.82 7.89 -10.55
N MET A 73 9.53 8.79 -9.87
CA MET A 73 9.97 10.05 -10.47
C MET A 73 11.01 9.81 -11.59
N VAL A 74 12.00 8.93 -11.35
CA VAL A 74 13.03 8.57 -12.35
C VAL A 74 12.39 7.86 -13.54
N THR A 75 11.45 6.95 -13.33
CA THR A 75 10.76 6.27 -14.43
C THR A 75 9.91 7.24 -15.25
N GLY A 76 9.21 8.17 -14.60
CA GLY A 76 8.42 9.21 -15.26
C GLY A 76 9.27 10.12 -16.15
N ILE A 77 10.41 10.64 -15.66
CA ILE A 77 11.28 11.50 -16.47
C ILE A 77 11.92 10.72 -17.63
N LEU A 78 12.33 9.47 -17.40
CA LEU A 78 12.87 8.61 -18.46
C LEU A 78 11.81 8.28 -19.52
N GLY A 79 10.57 8.05 -19.11
CA GLY A 79 9.43 7.85 -20.01
C GLY A 79 9.15 9.07 -20.87
N CYS A 80 9.12 10.26 -20.26
CA CYS A 80 8.99 11.54 -20.96
C CYS A 80 10.15 11.78 -21.95
N CYS A 81 11.40 11.54 -21.53
CA CYS A 81 12.55 11.67 -22.42
C CYS A 81 12.54 10.63 -23.54
N ALA A 82 12.10 9.40 -23.28
CA ALA A 82 11.99 8.34 -24.27
C ALA A 82 11.00 8.72 -25.38
N THR A 83 9.82 9.23 -25.02
CA THR A 83 8.82 9.66 -25.99
C THR A 83 9.23 10.92 -26.77
N PHE A 84 9.82 11.92 -26.10
CA PHE A 84 10.24 13.17 -26.75
C PHE A 84 11.46 13.02 -27.67
N LYS A 85 12.48 12.28 -27.22
CA LYS A 85 13.79 12.25 -27.91
C LYS A 85 13.81 11.27 -29.08
N GLU A 86 12.78 10.41 -29.20
CA GLU A 86 12.62 9.41 -30.27
C GLU A 86 13.84 8.49 -30.46
N ARG A 87 14.71 8.35 -29.44
CA ARG A 87 15.90 7.50 -29.51
C ARG A 87 15.54 6.05 -29.16
N ARG A 88 15.75 5.12 -30.08
CA ARG A 88 15.48 3.68 -29.86
C ARG A 88 16.17 3.10 -28.62
N ASN A 89 17.41 3.50 -28.35
CA ASN A 89 18.12 3.04 -27.16
C ASN A 89 17.44 3.51 -25.88
N LEU A 90 16.86 4.72 -25.86
CA LEU A 90 16.17 5.27 -24.70
C LEU A 90 14.83 4.58 -24.46
N LEU A 91 14.06 4.30 -25.53
CA LEU A 91 12.85 3.47 -25.42
C LEU A 91 13.16 2.06 -24.93
N ARG A 92 14.27 1.47 -25.39
CA ARG A 92 14.70 0.13 -24.92
C ARG A 92 15.03 0.14 -23.44
N VAL A 93 15.78 1.15 -22.97
CA VAL A 93 16.09 1.31 -21.54
C VAL A 93 14.81 1.50 -20.73
N TYR A 94 13.87 2.32 -21.20
CA TYR A 94 12.58 2.52 -20.54
C TYR A 94 11.76 1.22 -20.47
N PHE A 95 11.71 0.44 -21.55
CA PHE A 95 11.03 -0.86 -21.56
C PHE A 95 11.66 -1.85 -20.58
N ILE A 96 12.99 -1.97 -20.57
CA ILE A 96 13.71 -2.86 -19.64
C ILE A 96 13.45 -2.42 -18.19
N LEU A 97 13.47 -1.12 -17.92
CA LEU A 97 13.18 -0.58 -16.59
C LEU A 97 11.77 -0.93 -16.12
N LEU A 98 10.74 -0.74 -16.97
CA LEU A 98 9.37 -1.14 -16.66
C LEU A 98 9.26 -2.64 -16.40
N LEU A 99 9.93 -3.46 -17.20
CA LEU A 99 9.94 -4.92 -17.02
C LEU A 99 10.58 -5.32 -15.68
N CYS A 100 11.70 -4.69 -15.31
CA CYS A 100 12.35 -4.93 -14.03
C CYS A 100 11.44 -4.55 -12.85
N ILE A 101 10.74 -3.40 -12.93
CA ILE A 101 9.80 -2.98 -11.89
C ILE A 101 8.62 -3.96 -11.78
N PHE A 102 8.06 -4.39 -12.91
CA PHE A 102 6.99 -5.37 -12.93
C PHE A 102 7.39 -6.70 -12.27
N LEU A 103 8.61 -7.18 -12.53
CA LEU A 103 9.13 -8.38 -11.85
C LEU A 103 9.32 -8.17 -10.34
N LEU A 104 9.82 -7.00 -9.94
CA LEU A 104 9.94 -6.63 -8.53
C LEU A 104 8.57 -6.54 -7.84
N GLU A 105 7.54 -6.03 -8.52
CA GLU A 105 6.16 -6.00 -8.00
C GLU A 105 5.59 -7.40 -7.81
N ILE A 106 5.83 -8.33 -8.74
CA ILE A 106 5.42 -9.73 -8.57
C ILE A 106 6.13 -10.34 -7.35
N ILE A 107 7.44 -10.14 -7.22
CA ILE A 107 8.20 -10.65 -6.07
C ILE A 107 7.69 -10.04 -4.76
N ALA A 108 7.46 -8.72 -4.73
CA ALA A 108 6.94 -8.01 -3.57
C ALA A 108 5.52 -8.48 -3.22
N GLY A 109 4.65 -8.72 -4.20
CA GLY A 109 3.31 -9.26 -3.99
C GLY A 109 3.32 -10.68 -3.43
N ILE A 110 4.19 -11.56 -3.94
CA ILE A 110 4.37 -12.92 -3.41
C ILE A 110 4.90 -12.87 -1.97
N LEU A 111 5.94 -12.06 -1.71
CA LEU A 111 6.48 -11.88 -0.36
C LEU A 111 5.41 -11.32 0.59
N ALA A 112 4.65 -10.31 0.17
CA ALA A 112 3.56 -9.75 0.95
C ALA A 112 2.49 -10.80 1.28
N TYR A 113 2.16 -11.68 0.34
CA TYR A 113 1.23 -12.79 0.58
C TYR A 113 1.77 -13.80 1.60
N ILE A 114 3.04 -14.21 1.47
CA ILE A 114 3.68 -15.14 2.41
C ILE A 114 3.77 -14.53 3.81
N TYR A 115 4.26 -13.28 3.91
CA TYR A 115 4.32 -12.55 5.18
C TYR A 115 2.93 -12.36 5.77
N TYR A 116 1.92 -12.07 4.96
CA TYR A 116 0.55 -11.94 5.45
C TYR A 116 0.04 -13.23 6.07
N GLN A 117 0.24 -14.37 5.39
CA GLN A 117 -0.16 -15.67 5.89
C GLN A 117 0.49 -15.97 7.25
N GLN A 118 1.80 -15.75 7.37
CA GLN A 118 2.53 -15.96 8.63
C GLN A 118 2.10 -14.96 9.71
N LEU A 119 2.00 -13.68 9.35
CA LEU A 119 1.66 -12.58 10.26
C LEU A 119 0.25 -12.74 10.81
N SER A 120 -0.72 -13.24 10.03
CA SER A 120 -2.11 -13.41 10.48
C SER A 120 -2.25 -14.41 11.65
N LEU A 121 -1.44 -15.48 11.66
CA LEU A 121 -1.45 -16.50 12.70
C LEU A 121 -0.65 -16.05 13.93
N GLU A 122 0.57 -15.54 13.70
CA GLU A 122 1.44 -15.06 14.79
C GLU A 122 0.85 -13.81 15.48
N LEU A 123 0.27 -12.86 14.74
CA LEU A 123 -0.43 -11.72 15.33
C LEU A 123 -1.60 -12.18 16.17
N LYS A 124 -2.43 -13.12 15.69
CA LYS A 124 -3.59 -13.61 16.47
C LYS A 124 -3.16 -14.18 17.81
N GLN A 125 -2.14 -15.04 17.82
CA GLN A 125 -1.63 -15.64 19.05
C GLN A 125 -0.95 -14.61 19.95
N ASN A 126 -0.09 -13.75 19.39
CA ASN A 126 0.61 -12.72 20.17
C ASN A 126 -0.35 -11.68 20.73
N LEU A 127 -1.36 -11.26 19.97
CA LEU A 127 -2.41 -10.36 20.46
C LEU A 127 -3.26 -11.04 21.52
N LYS A 128 -3.69 -12.30 21.33
CA LYS A 128 -4.44 -13.04 22.35
C LYS A 128 -3.64 -13.16 23.65
N ASN A 129 -2.35 -13.47 23.58
CA ASN A 129 -1.47 -13.59 24.74
C ASN A 129 -1.17 -12.23 25.40
N THR A 130 -0.89 -11.20 24.61
CA THR A 130 -0.60 -9.84 25.12
C THR A 130 -1.83 -9.25 25.80
N MET A 131 -3.01 -9.41 25.20
CA MET A 131 -4.27 -8.92 25.74
C MET A 131 -4.70 -9.69 27.00
N THR A 132 -4.37 -10.98 27.12
CA THR A 132 -4.70 -11.78 28.34
C THR A 132 -3.69 -11.59 29.46
N GLN A 133 -2.41 -11.42 29.17
CA GLN A 133 -1.35 -11.44 30.20
C GLN A 133 -0.76 -10.07 30.54
N LYS A 134 -0.79 -9.10 29.61
CA LYS A 134 -0.09 -7.82 29.76
C LYS A 134 -1.01 -6.60 29.81
N TYR A 135 -2.26 -6.74 29.38
CA TYR A 135 -3.22 -5.64 29.41
C TYR A 135 -3.55 -5.25 30.86
N ARG A 136 -3.41 -3.95 31.18
CA ARG A 136 -3.72 -3.36 32.50
C ARG A 136 -2.87 -3.90 33.66
N ARG A 137 -1.65 -4.37 33.35
CA ARG A 137 -0.65 -4.81 34.34
C ARG A 137 0.28 -3.65 34.72
N GLU A 138 0.63 -3.53 36.01
CA GLU A 138 1.57 -2.51 36.50
C GLU A 138 2.95 -2.66 35.81
N GLY A 139 3.49 -1.55 35.29
CA GLY A 139 4.78 -1.50 34.56
C GLY A 139 4.69 -1.65 33.03
N GLU A 140 3.51 -1.95 32.47
CA GLU A 140 3.27 -2.16 31.03
C GLU A 140 2.26 -1.12 30.46
N GLU A 141 2.41 0.15 30.85
CA GLU A 141 1.50 1.24 30.42
C GLU A 141 1.52 1.48 28.91
N SER A 142 2.67 1.26 28.25
CA SER A 142 2.82 1.39 26.79
C SER A 142 2.00 0.35 26.02
N VAL A 143 1.93 -0.88 26.53
CA VAL A 143 1.09 -1.96 25.98
C VAL A 143 -0.38 -1.64 26.19
N THR A 144 -0.75 -1.16 27.37
CA THR A 144 -2.13 -0.78 27.70
C THR A 144 -2.60 0.38 26.80
N SER A 145 -1.78 1.41 26.59
CA SER A 145 -2.12 2.53 25.69
C SER A 145 -2.24 2.10 24.22
N ALA A 146 -1.37 1.19 23.74
CA ALA A 146 -1.47 0.67 22.38
C ALA A 146 -2.75 -0.16 22.19
N VAL A 147 -3.11 -0.98 23.17
CA VAL A 147 -4.36 -1.76 23.18
C VAL A 147 -5.58 -0.83 23.22
N ASP A 148 -5.58 0.20 24.08
CA ASP A 148 -6.70 1.15 24.19
C ASP A 148 -6.92 1.92 22.89
N LYS A 149 -5.84 2.35 22.21
CA LYS A 149 -5.93 3.00 20.89
C LYS A 149 -6.53 2.06 19.84
N LEU A 150 -6.05 0.81 19.77
CA LEU A 150 -6.61 -0.20 18.89
C LEU A 150 -8.08 -0.47 19.20
N GLN A 151 -8.44 -0.56 20.49
CA GLN A 151 -9.82 -0.74 20.94
C GLN A 151 -10.71 0.47 20.63
N GLN A 152 -10.18 1.68 20.66
CA GLN A 152 -10.92 2.89 20.29
C GLN A 152 -11.20 2.93 18.79
N GLU A 153 -10.22 2.58 17.97
CA GLU A 153 -10.35 2.56 16.51
C GLU A 153 -11.29 1.43 16.03
N VAL A 154 -11.15 0.22 16.60
CA VAL A 154 -12.06 -0.91 16.35
C VAL A 154 -13.44 -0.68 16.98
N GLY A 155 -13.49 -0.02 18.15
CA GLY A 155 -14.73 0.29 18.88
C GLY A 155 -15.65 1.25 18.14
N LEU A 156 -15.08 2.24 17.45
CA LEU A 156 -15.84 3.14 16.57
C LEU A 156 -16.43 2.39 15.37
N VAL A 157 -15.71 1.42 14.80
CA VAL A 157 -16.20 0.51 13.75
C VAL A 157 -17.30 -0.43 14.27
N LEU A 158 -17.20 -0.90 15.52
CA LEU A 158 -18.26 -1.67 16.19
C LEU A 158 -19.54 -0.84 16.38
N SER A 159 -19.42 0.44 16.74
CA SER A 159 -20.59 1.30 16.94
C SER A 159 -21.39 1.53 15.64
N ASN A 160 -20.73 1.44 14.48
CA ASN A 160 -21.37 1.60 13.17
C ASN A 160 -21.95 0.28 12.60
N THR A 161 -21.60 -0.87 13.19
CA THR A 161 -22.15 -2.20 12.84
C THR A 161 -23.26 -2.62 13.83
N ARG A 162 -24.05 -1.66 14.33
CA ARG A 162 -25.01 -1.90 15.42
C ARG A 162 -26.39 -2.24 14.86
N HIS A 163 -26.64 -3.54 14.72
CA HIS A 163 -27.88 -4.32 14.85
C HIS A 163 -27.42 -5.73 14.42
N ASP A 164 -26.80 -6.58 15.24
CA ASP A 164 -27.55 -7.62 15.95
C ASP A 164 -26.70 -8.44 16.95
N ALA A 165 -25.36 -8.35 16.95
CA ALA A 165 -24.54 -9.35 17.68
C ALA A 165 -24.25 -9.01 19.15
N VAL A 166 -23.97 -7.74 19.48
CA VAL A 166 -23.55 -7.35 20.84
C VAL A 166 -24.75 -7.25 21.80
N HIS A 167 -25.93 -6.90 21.27
CA HIS A 167 -27.14 -6.78 22.06
C HIS A 167 -27.69 -8.16 22.47
N ILE A 168 -27.61 -9.17 21.60
CA ILE A 168 -28.14 -10.51 21.91
C ILE A 168 -27.32 -11.21 23.00
N ILE A 169 -25.99 -11.07 23.01
CA ILE A 169 -25.13 -11.68 24.03
C ILE A 169 -25.29 -10.99 25.40
N CYS A 170 -25.48 -9.66 25.43
CA CYS A 170 -25.75 -8.93 26.68
C CYS A 170 -27.16 -9.17 27.23
N LEU A 171 -28.14 -9.45 26.36
CA LEU A 171 -29.54 -9.69 26.76
C LEU A 171 -29.84 -11.16 27.12
N ALA A 172 -28.99 -12.12 26.75
CA ALA A 172 -29.26 -13.55 26.96
C ALA A 172 -29.07 -14.05 28.42
N PHE A 173 -28.62 -13.22 29.35
CA PHE A 173 -28.48 -13.60 30.76
C PHE A 173 -29.10 -12.56 31.70
N PRO A 174 -30.41 -12.69 32.04
CA PRO A 174 -31.03 -11.88 33.07
C PRO A 174 -30.60 -12.39 34.46
N GLU A 175 -30.17 -11.44 35.29
CA GLU A 175 -30.15 -11.45 36.77
C GLU A 175 -30.05 -12.81 37.51
N ILE A 176 -28.87 -13.14 38.05
CA ILE A 176 -28.76 -13.84 39.35
C ILE A 176 -27.58 -13.27 40.16
N SER A 177 -27.81 -13.14 41.46
CA SER A 177 -27.11 -12.44 42.52
C SER A 177 -25.65 -12.84 42.81
N GLY A 178 -24.91 -11.83 43.28
CA GLY A 178 -23.64 -11.81 44.01
C GLY A 178 -22.97 -13.13 44.40
N GLU A 179 -21.88 -13.45 43.69
CA GLU A 179 -20.51 -13.68 44.23
C GLU A 179 -19.45 -13.85 43.11
N GLU A 180 -19.79 -13.66 41.83
CA GLU A 180 -18.84 -13.82 40.71
C GLU A 180 -18.60 -12.55 39.87
N ILE A 181 -18.40 -11.40 40.52
CA ILE A 181 -18.13 -10.14 39.80
C ILE A 181 -16.75 -10.19 39.09
N ALA A 182 -15.77 -10.90 39.67
CA ALA A 182 -14.45 -11.10 39.08
C ALA A 182 -14.49 -12.03 37.86
N HIS A 183 -15.25 -13.13 37.94
CA HIS A 183 -15.42 -14.07 36.83
C HIS A 183 -16.23 -13.45 35.67
N ARG A 184 -17.19 -12.58 35.98
CA ARG A 184 -17.98 -11.79 35.01
C ARG A 184 -17.15 -10.77 34.25
N HIS A 185 -16.23 -10.06 34.93
CA HIS A 185 -15.29 -9.15 34.26
C HIS A 185 -14.33 -9.90 33.34
N HIS A 186 -13.84 -11.07 33.77
CA HIS A 186 -12.96 -11.91 32.95
C HIS A 186 -13.69 -12.48 31.72
N PHE A 187 -14.95 -12.91 31.86
CA PHE A 187 -15.74 -13.47 30.76
C PHE A 187 -16.24 -12.41 29.77
N LEU A 188 -16.69 -11.23 30.23
CA LEU A 188 -17.01 -10.11 29.34
C LEU A 188 -15.76 -9.61 28.61
N ASN A 189 -14.61 -9.50 29.28
CA ASN A 189 -13.35 -9.19 28.61
C ASN A 189 -13.02 -10.26 27.56
N CYS A 190 -13.16 -11.54 27.87
CA CYS A 190 -12.83 -12.61 26.92
C CYS A 190 -13.73 -12.59 25.67
N CYS A 191 -15.05 -12.37 25.82
CA CYS A 191 -15.98 -12.21 24.69
C CYS A 191 -15.70 -10.94 23.87
N PHE A 192 -15.41 -9.82 24.54
CA PHE A 192 -15.04 -8.57 23.87
C PHE A 192 -13.68 -8.71 23.15
N GLN A 193 -12.79 -9.56 23.68
CA GLN A 193 -11.42 -9.77 23.20
C GLN A 193 -11.35 -10.74 22.02
N ASP A 194 -12.09 -11.86 22.03
CA ASP A 194 -12.21 -12.72 20.85
C ASP A 194 -13.00 -12.01 19.72
N GLY A 195 -13.99 -11.18 20.08
CA GLY A 195 -14.68 -10.28 19.13
C GLY A 195 -13.76 -9.22 18.53
N CYS A 196 -12.91 -8.59 19.35
CA CYS A 196 -11.94 -7.58 18.91
C CYS A 196 -10.87 -8.18 17.98
N ILE A 197 -10.36 -9.38 18.27
CA ILE A 197 -9.37 -10.07 17.42
C ILE A 197 -9.98 -10.42 16.06
N THR A 198 -11.20 -10.95 16.04
CA THR A 198 -11.92 -11.28 14.80
C THR A 198 -12.25 -10.02 13.98
N LYS A 199 -12.60 -8.91 14.63
CA LYS A 199 -12.87 -7.64 13.93
C LYS A 199 -11.58 -6.97 13.44
N LEU A 200 -10.48 -7.06 14.19
CA LEU A 200 -9.16 -6.61 13.75
C LEU A 200 -8.66 -7.39 12.53
N GLU A 201 -8.90 -8.71 12.49
CA GLU A 201 -8.63 -9.52 11.30
C GLU A 201 -9.43 -9.02 10.10
N ASN A 202 -10.74 -8.75 10.28
CA ASN A 202 -11.57 -8.20 9.22
C ASN A 202 -11.09 -6.82 8.76
N PHE A 203 -10.65 -5.96 9.69
CA PHE A 203 -10.06 -4.67 9.37
C PHE A 203 -8.78 -4.80 8.53
N ILE A 204 -7.87 -5.70 8.93
CA ILE A 204 -6.63 -5.99 8.19
C ILE A 204 -6.96 -6.57 6.80
N GLN A 205 -7.89 -7.52 6.71
CA GLN A 205 -8.34 -8.13 5.45
C GLN A 205 -8.94 -7.08 4.50
N GLU A 206 -9.73 -6.15 5.02
CA GLU A 206 -10.35 -5.08 4.23
C GLU A 206 -9.30 -4.12 3.68
N HIS A 207 -8.34 -3.69 4.50
CA HIS A 207 -7.23 -2.86 4.03
C HIS A 207 -6.32 -3.59 3.05
N LEU A 208 -6.04 -4.87 3.26
CA LEU A 208 -5.26 -5.67 2.30
C LEU A 208 -5.97 -5.84 0.98
N LYS A 209 -7.29 -5.97 0.97
CA LYS A 209 -8.08 -6.01 -0.27
C LYS A 209 -7.91 -4.71 -1.05
N ILE A 210 -7.92 -3.56 -0.38
CA ILE A 210 -7.68 -2.26 -1.02
C ILE A 210 -6.25 -2.18 -1.57
N ILE A 211 -5.24 -2.52 -0.76
CA ILE A 211 -3.83 -2.51 -1.18
C ILE A 211 -3.60 -3.45 -2.37
N GLY A 212 -4.20 -4.65 -2.34
CA GLY A 212 -4.16 -5.62 -3.43
C GLY A 212 -4.80 -5.08 -4.71
N ALA A 213 -5.96 -4.43 -4.61
CA ALA A 213 -6.63 -3.80 -5.75
C ALA A 213 -5.78 -2.68 -6.38
N VAL A 214 -5.11 -1.86 -5.54
CA VAL A 214 -4.17 -0.83 -6.00
C VAL A 214 -2.97 -1.48 -6.72
N GLY A 215 -2.39 -2.54 -6.15
CA GLY A 215 -1.27 -3.27 -6.77
C GLY A 215 -1.62 -3.85 -8.15
N ILE A 216 -2.80 -4.47 -8.29
CA ILE A 216 -3.27 -4.98 -9.58
C ILE A 216 -3.44 -3.85 -10.59
N SER A 217 -3.99 -2.70 -10.16
CA SER A 217 -4.18 -1.53 -11.02
C SER A 217 -2.84 -0.99 -11.54
N ILE A 218 -1.81 -0.94 -10.69
CA ILE A 218 -0.44 -0.54 -11.06
C ILE A 218 0.15 -1.53 -12.08
N ALA A 219 0.02 -2.83 -11.85
CA ALA A 219 0.48 -3.86 -12.77
C ALA A 219 -0.18 -3.75 -14.15
N CYS A 220 -1.50 -3.53 -14.20
CA CYS A 220 -2.23 -3.30 -15.46
C CYS A 220 -1.70 -2.08 -16.20
N VAL A 221 -1.53 -0.97 -15.50
CA VAL A 221 -0.94 0.27 -16.03
C VAL A 221 0.44 0.03 -16.65
N GLN A 222 1.31 -0.73 -15.97
CA GLN A 222 2.65 -1.03 -16.46
C GLN A 222 2.61 -1.86 -17.74
N ILE A 223 1.71 -2.85 -17.81
CA ILE A 223 1.50 -3.66 -19.02
C ILE A 223 1.09 -2.77 -20.20
N PHE A 224 0.15 -1.85 -20.00
CA PHE A 224 -0.21 -0.87 -21.05
C PHE A 224 0.99 0.00 -21.45
N GLY A 225 1.77 0.48 -20.48
CA GLY A 225 3.00 1.23 -20.74
C GLY A 225 4.02 0.45 -21.58
N MET A 226 4.20 -0.84 -21.28
CA MET A 226 5.07 -1.75 -22.04
C MET A 226 4.56 -1.98 -23.47
N ILE A 227 3.25 -2.21 -23.65
CA ILE A 227 2.62 -2.38 -24.96
C ILE A 227 2.83 -1.12 -25.81
N PHE A 228 2.51 0.05 -25.26
CA PHE A 228 2.65 1.31 -25.99
C PHE A 228 4.11 1.63 -26.32
N THR A 229 5.05 1.32 -25.40
CA THR A 229 6.49 1.46 -25.67
C THR A 229 6.94 0.55 -26.81
N CYS A 230 6.46 -0.70 -26.85
CA CYS A 230 6.72 -1.64 -27.94
C CYS A 230 6.15 -1.15 -29.28
N CYS A 231 4.92 -0.64 -29.29
CA CYS A 231 4.30 -0.04 -30.47
C CYS A 231 5.13 1.13 -30.99
N LEU A 232 5.53 2.05 -30.10
CA LEU A 232 6.33 3.21 -30.46
C LEU A 232 7.73 2.80 -30.97
N TYR A 233 8.36 1.82 -30.34
CA TYR A 233 9.65 1.27 -30.77
C TYR A 233 9.58 0.66 -32.18
N LYS A 234 8.48 -0.03 -32.52
CA LYS A 234 8.25 -0.57 -33.86
C LYS A 234 7.99 0.53 -34.88
N SER A 235 7.20 1.55 -34.55
CA SER A 235 6.96 2.70 -35.44
C SER A 235 8.25 3.47 -35.74
N LEU A 236 9.18 3.56 -34.78
CA LEU A 236 10.51 4.13 -35.02
C LEU A 236 11.40 3.27 -35.94
N LYS A 237 11.06 1.99 -36.17
CA LYS A 237 11.81 1.08 -37.05
C LYS A 237 11.60 1.34 -38.54
N SER A 238 10.45 1.89 -38.92
CA SER A 238 10.06 2.10 -40.32
C SER A 238 10.70 3.33 -40.99
N GLU A 239 11.75 3.93 -40.42
CA GLU A 239 12.64 4.84 -41.15
C GLU A 239 13.85 4.05 -41.68
N PRO A 240 13.77 3.43 -42.87
CA PRO A 240 14.95 2.96 -43.58
C PRO A 240 15.72 4.18 -44.10
N TYR A 241 17.01 4.25 -43.77
CA TYR A 241 17.99 5.01 -44.54
C TYR A 241 18.23 4.35 -45.90
#